data_AF-A0A1V2RIG9-F1
#
_entry.id   AF-A0A1V2RIG9-F1
#
_cell.length_a   1.000
_cell.length_b   1.000
_cell.length_c   1.000
_cell.angle_alpha   90.00
_cell.angle_beta   90.00
_cell.angle_gamma   90.00
#
_symmetry.space_group_name_H-M   'P 1'
#
loop_
_entity.id
_entity.type
_entity.pdbx_description
1 polymer ?
#
loop_
_entity_poly.entity_id
_entity_poly.type
_entity_poly.pdbx_seq_one_letter_code
_entity_poly.pdbx_strand_id
1 'polypeptide(L)'
;MPRDYDSQLLESVAVRRRRLRDALSFGGERTRRSLDEHTGKVLGGAALAAVVCAGCVGWSFISERMDDRDDRGLHAPAAAAVTDAVPPFGTWPR
;
A
#
# COMPACT_ATOMS: atom_id res chain seq x y z
N MET A 1 -11.78 -38.54 32.80
CA MET A 1 -11.32 -38.76 31.41
C MET A 1 -12.25 -38.08 30.39
N PRO A 2 -12.22 -36.75 30.21
CA PRO A 2 -12.97 -36.05 29.15
C PRO A 2 -12.08 -35.65 27.94
N ARG A 3 -10.75 -35.63 28.11
CA ARG A 3 -9.80 -35.15 27.09
C ARG A 3 -9.68 -36.08 25.88
N ASP A 4 -9.80 -37.39 26.07
CA ASP A 4 -9.63 -38.36 24.98
C ASP A 4 -10.78 -38.31 23.96
N TYR A 5 -11.97 -37.86 24.40
CA TYR A 5 -13.14 -37.67 23.54
C TYR A 5 -12.97 -36.45 22.63
N ASP A 6 -12.42 -35.36 23.18
CA ASP A 6 -12.16 -34.13 22.43
C ASP A 6 -11.02 -34.34 21.43
N SER A 7 -9.99 -35.10 21.80
CA SER A 7 -8.93 -35.54 20.89
C SER A 7 -9.46 -36.39 19.73
N GLN A 8 -10.38 -37.33 20.00
CA GLN A 8 -11.02 -38.13 18.95
C GLN A 8 -11.92 -37.28 18.04
N LEU A 9 -12.63 -36.28 18.59
CA LEU A 9 -13.42 -35.35 17.80
C LEU A 9 -12.52 -34.47 16.92
N LEU A 10 -11.42 -33.94 17.46
CA LEU A 10 -10.47 -33.13 16.72
C LEU A 10 -9.80 -33.91 15.58
N GLU A 11 -9.40 -35.15 15.82
CA GLU A 11 -8.83 -36.04 14.79
C GLU A 11 -9.86 -36.28 13.66
N SER A 12 -11.13 -36.56 14.01
CA SER A 12 -12.20 -36.80 13.04
C SER A 12 -12.57 -35.56 12.21
N VAL A 13 -12.63 -34.38 12.85
CA VAL A 13 -12.93 -33.10 12.19
C VAL A 13 -11.76 -32.66 11.34
N ALA A 14 -10.52 -32.84 11.81
CA ALA A 14 -9.32 -32.54 11.03
C ALA A 14 -9.28 -33.36 9.74
N VAL A 15 -9.62 -34.66 9.78
CA VAL A 15 -9.70 -35.51 8.60
C VAL A 15 -10.83 -35.07 7.66
N ARG A 16 -12.03 -34.76 8.18
CA ARG A 16 -13.15 -34.29 7.34
C ARG A 16 -12.83 -32.94 6.68
N ARG A 17 -12.24 -32.01 7.42
CA ARG A 17 -11.86 -30.68 6.94
C ARG A 17 -10.70 -30.75 5.96
N ARG A 18 -9.75 -31.67 6.17
CA ARG A 18 -8.68 -31.96 5.23
C ARG A 18 -9.21 -32.56 3.95
N ARG A 19 -10.13 -33.54 4.01
CA ARG A 19 -10.79 -34.09 2.81
C ARG A 19 -11.65 -33.07 2.07
N LEU A 20 -12.30 -32.15 2.79
CA LEU A 20 -13.03 -31.03 2.18
C LEU A 20 -12.09 -29.98 1.58
N ARG A 21 -10.96 -29.66 2.23
CA ARG A 21 -9.93 -28.78 1.65
C ARG A 21 -9.27 -29.42 0.44
N ASP A 22 -8.95 -30.69 0.53
CA ASP A 22 -8.42 -31.47 -0.57
C ASP A 22 -9.49 -31.55 -1.68
N ALA A 23 -10.77 -31.80 -1.39
CA ALA A 23 -11.82 -31.76 -2.42
C ALA A 23 -12.15 -30.36 -2.96
N LEU A 24 -11.96 -29.28 -2.21
CA LEU A 24 -12.10 -27.91 -2.71
C LEU A 24 -10.89 -27.50 -3.57
N SER A 25 -9.70 -28.02 -3.26
CA SER A 25 -8.46 -27.79 -4.02
C SER A 25 -8.23 -28.83 -5.14
N PHE A 26 -8.92 -29.96 -5.12
CA PHE A 26 -8.87 -31.04 -6.12
C PHE A 26 -10.19 -31.17 -6.92
N GLY A 27 -11.30 -30.57 -6.49
CA GLY A 27 -12.65 -30.71 -7.06
C GLY A 27 -12.87 -30.03 -8.41
N GLY A 28 -11.79 -29.56 -9.03
CA GLY A 28 -11.78 -29.19 -10.43
C GLY A 28 -10.61 -29.88 -11.11
N GLU A 29 -10.74 -31.13 -11.51
CA GLU A 29 -9.72 -31.79 -12.34
C GLU A 29 -9.44 -31.00 -13.64
N ARG A 30 -10.45 -30.27 -14.16
CA ARG A 30 -10.28 -29.29 -15.26
C ARG A 30 -9.65 -27.97 -14.82
N THR A 31 -9.86 -27.59 -13.56
CA THR A 31 -9.30 -26.39 -12.96
C THR A 31 -7.82 -26.60 -12.60
N ARG A 32 -7.32 -27.81 -12.37
CA ARG A 32 -5.88 -28.05 -12.13
C ARG A 32 -5.00 -27.60 -13.28
N ARG A 33 -5.41 -27.89 -14.52
CA ARG A 33 -4.60 -27.51 -15.70
C ARG A 33 -4.68 -26.01 -15.98
N SER A 34 -5.86 -25.42 -15.80
CA SER A 34 -6.03 -23.97 -15.96
C SER A 34 -5.49 -23.17 -14.79
N LEU A 35 -5.56 -23.69 -13.56
CA LEU A 35 -5.03 -23.02 -12.38
C LEU A 35 -3.54 -23.24 -12.24
N ASP A 36 -2.88 -24.34 -12.56
CA ASP A 36 -1.39 -24.31 -12.52
C ASP A 36 -0.82 -23.30 -13.53
N GLU A 37 -1.38 -23.25 -14.74
CA GLU A 37 -0.97 -22.31 -15.80
C GLU A 37 -1.31 -20.84 -15.47
N HIS A 38 -2.44 -20.60 -14.80
CA HIS A 38 -2.89 -19.25 -14.42
C HIS A 38 -2.55 -18.86 -12.98
N THR A 39 -2.25 -19.78 -12.06
CA THR A 39 -1.90 -19.52 -10.64
C THR A 39 -0.53 -18.87 -10.58
N GLY A 40 0.41 -19.28 -11.43
CA GLY A 40 1.66 -18.55 -11.64
C GLY A 40 1.40 -17.10 -12.08
N LYS A 41 0.45 -16.88 -13.01
CA LYS A 41 0.06 -15.54 -13.46
C LYS A 41 -0.71 -14.74 -12.40
N VAL A 42 -1.54 -15.38 -11.57
CA VAL A 42 -2.33 -14.74 -10.51
C VAL A 42 -1.44 -14.37 -9.33
N LEU A 43 -0.53 -15.25 -8.89
CA LEU A 43 0.49 -14.93 -7.87
C LEU A 43 1.44 -13.85 -8.38
N GLY A 44 1.88 -13.96 -9.64
CA GLY A 44 2.69 -12.92 -10.28
C GLY A 44 1.96 -11.57 -10.35
N GLY A 45 0.69 -11.57 -10.76
CA GLY A 45 -0.15 -10.37 -10.82
C GLY A 45 -0.43 -9.77 -9.44
N ALA A 46 -0.66 -10.60 -8.42
CA ALA A 46 -0.85 -10.16 -7.04
C ALA A 46 0.43 -9.55 -6.47
N ALA A 47 1.59 -10.15 -6.71
CA ALA A 47 2.88 -9.59 -6.32
C ALA A 47 3.13 -8.25 -7.05
N LEU A 48 2.86 -8.18 -8.34
CA LEU A 48 3.03 -6.96 -9.13
C LEU A 48 2.09 -5.84 -8.67
N ALA A 49 0.82 -6.16 -8.38
CA ALA A 49 -0.13 -5.21 -7.80
C ALA A 49 0.32 -4.70 -6.43
N ALA A 50 0.87 -5.58 -5.57
CA ALA A 50 1.42 -5.18 -4.28
C ALA A 50 2.62 -4.23 -4.43
N VAL A 51 3.53 -4.52 -5.36
CA VAL A 51 4.69 -3.65 -5.65
C VAL A 51 4.23 -2.30 -6.21
N VAL A 52 3.26 -2.28 -7.14
CA VAL A 52 2.71 -1.04 -7.69
C VAL A 52 2.03 -0.21 -6.60
N CYS A 53 1.25 -0.83 -5.71
CA CYS A 53 0.61 -0.13 -4.60
C CYS A 53 1.66 0.48 -3.66
N ALA A 54 2.70 -0.29 -3.29
CA ALA A 54 3.82 0.22 -2.50
C ALA A 54 4.58 1.35 -3.21
N GLY A 55 4.78 1.23 -4.53
CA GLY A 55 5.40 2.26 -5.38
C GLY A 55 4.59 3.55 -5.44
N CYS A 56 3.27 3.47 -5.61
CA CYS A 56 2.38 4.64 -5.62
C CYS A 56 2.44 5.41 -4.29
N VAL A 57 2.42 4.71 -3.16
CA VAL A 57 2.52 5.35 -1.84
C VAL A 57 3.88 6.05 -1.67
N GLY A 58 4.96 5.44 -2.15
CA GLY A 58 6.29 6.04 -2.14
C GLY A 58 6.40 7.27 -3.04
N TRP A 59 5.84 7.22 -4.24
CA TRP A 59 5.84 8.34 -5.19
C TRP A 59 5.07 9.55 -4.67
N SER A 60 3.97 9.31 -3.95
CA SER A 60 3.18 10.37 -3.32
C SER A 60 3.99 11.16 -2.30
N PHE A 61 4.87 10.49 -1.53
CA PHE A 61 5.73 11.16 -0.56
C PHE A 61 6.86 11.97 -1.19
N ILE A 62 7.43 11.48 -2.30
CA ILE A 62 8.47 12.20 -3.04
C ILE A 62 7.90 13.45 -3.74
N SER A 63 6.71 13.35 -4.33
CA SER A 63 6.11 14.45 -5.09
C SER A 63 5.78 15.64 -4.17
N GLU A 64 5.17 15.39 -3.02
CA GLU A 64 4.87 16.43 -2.00
C GLU A 64 6.14 17.18 -1.55
N ARG A 65 7.27 16.47 -1.44
CA ARG A 65 8.55 17.07 -1.00
C ARG A 65 9.30 17.82 -2.10
N MET A 66 8.95 17.58 -3.37
CA MET A 66 9.49 18.31 -4.50
C MET A 66 8.66 19.56 -4.81
N ASP A 67 7.32 19.45 -4.81
CA ASP A 67 6.41 20.60 -5.02
C ASP A 67 6.65 21.70 -3.97
N ASP A 68 6.77 21.33 -2.69
CA ASP A 68 7.01 22.26 -1.58
C ASP A 68 8.38 22.98 -1.65
N ARG A 69 9.28 22.52 -2.55
CA ARG A 69 10.57 23.16 -2.83
C ARG A 69 10.50 24.06 -4.06
N ASP A 70 9.78 23.64 -5.09
CA ASP A 70 9.56 24.42 -6.30
C ASP A 70 8.67 25.65 -6.01
N ASP A 71 7.63 25.51 -5.20
CA ASP A 71 6.80 26.63 -4.72
C ASP A 71 7.61 27.65 -3.90
N ARG A 72 8.53 27.16 -3.06
CA ARG A 72 9.42 28.01 -2.25
C ARG A 72 10.49 28.71 -3.08
N GLY A 73 10.96 28.06 -4.15
CA GLY A 73 11.87 28.65 -5.13
C GLY A 73 11.21 29.74 -5.98
N LEU A 74 9.94 29.54 -6.37
CA LEU A 74 9.17 30.57 -7.10
C LEU A 74 8.77 31.76 -6.21
N HIS A 75 8.59 31.57 -4.90
CA HIS A 75 8.25 32.66 -3.96
C HIS A 75 9.46 33.37 -3.32
N ALA A 76 10.68 32.88 -3.52
CA ALA A 76 11.93 33.56 -3.14
C ALA A 76 12.49 34.34 -4.34
N PRO A 77 12.02 35.58 -4.62
CA PRO A 77 12.51 36.76 -3.90
C PRO A 77 11.46 37.91 -3.82
N ALA A 78 10.30 37.68 -3.19
CA ALA A 78 9.35 38.79 -2.92
C ALA A 78 9.49 39.36 -1.50
N ALA A 79 9.88 38.52 -0.52
CA ALA A 79 10.01 38.95 0.88
C ALA A 79 11.22 39.87 1.15
N ALA A 80 12.27 39.80 0.33
CA ALA A 80 13.44 40.68 0.46
C ALA A 80 13.21 42.09 -0.16
N ALA A 81 12.22 42.24 -1.03
CA ALA A 81 11.93 43.51 -1.69
C ALA A 81 11.00 44.43 -0.87
N VAL A 82 10.17 43.86 0.03
CA VAL A 82 9.17 44.64 0.79
C VAL A 82 9.75 45.34 2.03
N THR A 83 10.89 44.88 2.55
CA THR A 83 11.56 45.52 3.70
C THR A 83 12.35 46.78 3.32
N ASP A 84 12.62 46.99 2.02
CA ASP A 84 13.33 48.18 1.52
C ASP A 84 12.38 49.35 1.19
N ALA A 85 11.05 49.12 1.25
CA ALA A 85 10.03 50.09 0.85
C ALA A 85 9.31 50.79 2.01
N VAL A 86 9.80 50.66 3.26
CA VAL A 86 9.28 51.43 4.40
C VAL A 86 10.15 52.68 4.59
N PRO A 87 9.71 53.88 4.19
CA PRO A 87 10.45 55.09 4.54
C PRO A 87 10.46 55.25 6.07
N PRO A 88 11.59 55.62 6.69
CA PRO A 88 11.60 55.95 8.10
C PRO A 88 10.68 57.16 8.30
N PHE A 89 9.61 56.95 9.06
CA PHE A 89 8.80 57.97 9.70
C PHE A 89 9.68 59.15 10.14
N GLY A 90 9.54 60.34 9.54
CA GLY A 90 10.24 61.51 10.09
C GLY A 90 10.65 62.65 9.17
N THR A 91 9.91 63.01 8.13
CA THR A 91 10.10 64.34 7.50
C THR A 91 8.78 65.11 7.46
N TRP A 92 8.55 65.93 8.48
CA TRP A 92 7.47 66.94 8.49
C TRP A 92 7.91 68.17 7.67
N PRO A 93 6.99 68.85 6.96
CA PRO A 93 7.28 70.06 6.20
C PRO A 93 7.36 71.30 7.12
N ARG A 94 8.37 72.14 6.88
CA ARG A 94 8.41 73.56 7.28
C ARG A 94 8.77 74.40 6.09
#